data_AF-A0A9Q1KC49-F1
#
_entry.id   AF-A0A9Q1KC49-F1
#
_cell.length_a   1.000
_cell.length_b   1.000
_cell.length_c   1.000
_cell.angle_alpha   90.00
_cell.angle_beta   90.00
_cell.angle_gamma   90.00
#
_symmetry.space_group_name_H-M   'P 1'
#
loop_
_entity.id
_entity.type
_entity.pdbx_description
1 polymer ?
#
loop_
_entity_poly.entity_id
_entity_poly.type
_entity_poly.pdbx_seq_one_letter_code
_entity_poly.pdbx_strand_id
1 'polypeptide(L)'
;MDTLSTTSVTNFQVPKTFSPIAQNHRTISPVRHHLSTTAGKSSISTTAGKSSSAATFQQKDNFTPLYSTYSKRVPPYSPPRTLPFRAPRATAHRRAASGYAAALVDVAQCNGVVFEVERDVRRLLKVLRDGHVEEFMRDEMVEEREKGEVVKEVVEKGRFQGHLVGLVKMVIEKGRKWELIQDMMI
;
A
#
# COMPACT_ATOMS: atom_id res chain seq x y z
N MET A 1 30.02 -39.79 -63.14
CA MET A 1 30.40 -39.14 -61.87
C MET A 1 29.57 -39.81 -60.79
N ASP A 2 30.17 -40.77 -60.10
CA ASP A 2 29.64 -41.39 -58.90
C ASP A 2 30.54 -40.92 -57.74
N THR A 3 29.95 -40.53 -56.61
CA THR A 3 30.46 -40.77 -55.25
C THR A 3 29.60 -40.08 -54.18
N LEU A 4 28.97 -40.94 -53.37
CA LEU A 4 28.82 -40.86 -51.91
C LEU A 4 27.79 -39.89 -51.28
N SER A 5 26.66 -40.50 -50.93
CA SER A 5 25.90 -40.28 -49.70
C SER A 5 26.79 -40.09 -48.47
N THR A 6 26.42 -39.17 -47.56
CA THR A 6 26.12 -39.43 -46.13
C THR A 6 25.92 -38.14 -45.34
N THR A 7 25.22 -38.28 -44.20
CA THR A 7 25.00 -37.34 -43.08
C THR A 7 23.79 -36.41 -43.23
N SER A 8 22.88 -36.24 -42.28
CA SER A 8 22.56 -36.92 -41.02
C SER A 8 21.11 -36.56 -40.69
N VAL A 9 20.30 -37.55 -40.32
CA VAL A 9 18.94 -37.34 -39.79
C VAL A 9 19.03 -36.99 -38.30
N THR A 10 18.46 -35.86 -37.89
CA THR A 10 18.24 -35.56 -36.47
C THR A 10 16.73 -35.43 -36.24
N ASN A 11 16.11 -36.56 -35.90
CA ASN A 11 14.74 -36.62 -35.40
C ASN A 11 14.70 -35.95 -34.03
N PHE A 12 14.18 -34.72 -33.96
CA PHE A 12 13.85 -34.09 -32.68
C PHE A 12 12.50 -34.63 -32.21
N GLN A 13 12.56 -35.68 -31.39
CA GLN A 13 11.40 -36.31 -30.80
C GLN A 13 11.03 -35.61 -29.49
N VAL A 14 9.93 -34.85 -29.52
CA VAL A 14 9.38 -34.17 -28.34
C VAL A 14 8.69 -35.21 -27.43
N PRO A 15 9.01 -35.28 -26.12
CA PRO A 15 8.28 -36.12 -25.19
C PRO A 15 6.84 -35.61 -25.01
N LYS A 16 5.86 -36.47 -25.32
CA LYS A 16 4.47 -36.28 -24.94
C LYS A 16 4.34 -36.58 -23.44
N THR A 17 4.06 -35.57 -22.62
CA THR A 17 3.62 -35.80 -21.25
C THR A 17 2.14 -36.15 -21.26
N PHE A 18 1.87 -37.46 -21.18
CA PHE A 18 0.58 -38.00 -20.74
C PHE A 18 0.33 -37.56 -19.29
N SER A 19 -0.82 -36.93 -19.03
CA SER A 19 -1.37 -36.77 -17.68
C SER A 19 -2.71 -37.50 -17.64
N PRO A 20 -2.87 -38.58 -16.85
CA PRO A 20 -4.16 -39.24 -16.69
C PRO A 20 -4.98 -38.61 -15.55
N ILE A 21 -6.17 -38.16 -15.94
CA ILE A 21 -7.48 -38.49 -15.36
C ILE A 21 -7.80 -38.11 -13.89
N ALA A 22 -8.94 -37.40 -13.83
CA ALA A 22 -9.99 -37.34 -12.80
C ALA A 22 -9.70 -36.65 -11.47
N GLN A 23 -10.32 -35.49 -11.27
CA GLN A 23 -11.08 -35.19 -10.06
C GLN A 23 -12.33 -34.34 -10.35
N ASN A 24 -13.48 -35.01 -10.29
CA ASN A 24 -14.74 -34.59 -9.66
C ASN A 24 -15.41 -33.27 -10.06
N HIS A 25 -16.49 -33.40 -10.83
CA HIS A 25 -17.64 -32.52 -10.76
C HIS A 25 -18.18 -32.47 -9.31
N ARG A 26 -18.02 -31.33 -8.64
CA ARG A 26 -18.90 -30.92 -7.54
C ARG A 26 -19.53 -29.59 -7.90
N THR A 27 -20.75 -29.69 -8.43
CA THR A 27 -21.77 -28.65 -8.35
C THR A 27 -22.03 -28.33 -6.87
N ILE A 28 -21.54 -27.18 -6.41
CA ILE A 28 -21.95 -26.60 -5.14
C ILE A 28 -22.82 -25.38 -5.47
N SER A 29 -24.09 -25.54 -5.18
CA SER A 29 -25.14 -24.52 -5.23
C SER A 29 -24.71 -23.24 -4.49
N PRO A 30 -24.95 -22.04 -5.04
CA PRO A 30 -24.85 -20.83 -4.23
C PRO A 30 -26.04 -20.78 -3.27
N VAL A 31 -25.77 -21.02 -1.99
CA VAL A 31 -26.67 -20.67 -0.89
C VAL A 31 -26.81 -19.14 -0.88
N ARG A 32 -28.00 -18.66 -1.27
CA ARG A 32 -28.40 -17.25 -1.14
C ARG A 32 -28.55 -16.90 0.33
N HIS A 33 -27.54 -16.25 0.91
CA HIS A 33 -27.74 -15.45 2.12
C HIS A 33 -28.35 -14.11 1.71
N HIS A 34 -29.63 -13.99 2.00
CA HIS A 34 -30.47 -12.81 1.91
C HIS A 34 -30.09 -11.89 3.08
N LEU A 35 -29.16 -10.96 2.85
CA LEU A 35 -29.00 -9.80 3.71
C LEU A 35 -29.90 -8.69 3.18
N SER A 36 -30.94 -8.40 3.95
CA SER A 36 -31.89 -7.32 3.75
C SER A 36 -31.16 -5.98 3.91
N THR A 37 -30.69 -5.41 2.81
CA THR A 37 -30.19 -4.03 2.80
C THR A 37 -31.40 -3.10 2.77
N THR A 38 -31.69 -2.46 3.90
CA THR A 38 -32.66 -1.39 4.01
C THR A 38 -32.20 -0.22 3.14
N ALA A 39 -32.93 0.02 2.05
CA ALA A 39 -32.76 1.16 1.17
C ALA A 39 -33.13 2.45 1.91
N GLY A 40 -32.12 3.14 2.45
CA GLY A 40 -32.22 4.54 2.85
C GLY A 40 -32.28 5.42 1.61
N LYS A 41 -33.50 5.79 1.21
CA LYS A 41 -33.76 6.83 0.21
C LYS A 41 -33.39 8.19 0.83
N SER A 42 -32.30 8.81 0.39
CA SER A 42 -32.11 10.26 0.55
C SER A 42 -32.17 10.91 -0.83
N SER A 43 -33.25 11.64 -1.04
CA SER A 43 -33.57 12.40 -2.23
C SER A 43 -32.56 13.50 -2.50
N ILE A 44 -32.13 13.56 -3.75
CA ILE A 44 -31.42 14.69 -4.34
C ILE A 44 -32.45 15.80 -4.57
N SER A 45 -32.31 16.93 -3.88
CA SER A 45 -32.98 18.18 -4.24
C SER A 45 -31.94 19.14 -4.83
N THR A 46 -31.88 19.17 -6.15
CA THR A 46 -31.32 20.27 -6.93
C THR A 46 -32.20 21.51 -6.75
N THR A 47 -31.66 22.57 -6.17
CA THR A 47 -32.16 23.93 -6.43
C THR A 47 -30.98 24.81 -6.81
N ALA A 48 -31.03 25.32 -8.04
CA ALA A 48 -30.14 26.36 -8.52
C ALA A 48 -30.61 27.70 -7.94
N GLY A 49 -29.68 28.49 -7.39
CA GLY A 49 -29.93 29.84 -6.92
C GLY A 49 -28.63 30.65 -6.90
N LYS A 50 -28.45 31.52 -7.89
CA LYS A 50 -27.42 32.56 -7.93
C LYS A 50 -27.75 33.65 -6.91
N SER A 51 -26.77 34.09 -6.11
CA SER A 51 -26.34 35.50 -5.99
C SER A 51 -25.53 35.75 -4.70
N SER A 52 -24.42 36.47 -4.90
CA SER A 52 -23.66 37.33 -3.99
C SER A 52 -24.16 37.50 -2.54
N SER A 53 -23.26 37.30 -1.58
CA SER A 53 -22.73 38.37 -0.70
C SER A 53 -21.71 37.79 0.28
N ALA A 54 -20.52 38.37 0.32
CA ALA A 54 -19.53 38.12 1.35
C ALA A 54 -20.02 38.70 2.68
N ALA A 55 -20.10 37.86 3.71
CA ALA A 55 -20.34 38.30 5.08
C ALA A 55 -19.27 37.67 5.99
N THR A 56 -18.36 38.52 6.45
CA THR A 56 -17.42 38.26 7.54
C THR A 56 -18.20 37.96 8.81
N PHE A 57 -18.15 36.73 9.31
CA PHE A 57 -18.62 36.40 10.65
C PHE A 57 -17.42 36.24 11.60
N GLN A 58 -17.18 37.28 12.39
CA GLN A 58 -16.40 37.22 13.62
C GLN A 58 -17.23 36.44 14.65
N GLN A 59 -16.85 35.20 14.96
CA GLN A 59 -17.45 34.48 16.08
C GLN A 59 -16.48 34.52 17.26
N LYS A 60 -16.72 35.46 18.17
CA LYS A 60 -16.08 35.56 19.47
C LYS A 60 -17.14 35.26 20.52
N ASP A 61 -17.26 33.98 20.88
CA ASP A 61 -18.12 33.56 21.97
C ASP A 61 -17.30 32.80 23.02
N ASN A 62 -16.84 33.58 24.00
CA ASN A 62 -16.44 33.10 25.31
C ASN A 62 -17.66 32.47 25.97
N PHE A 63 -17.67 31.15 26.14
CA PHE A 63 -18.58 30.50 27.08
C PHE A 63 -17.78 29.61 28.04
N THR A 64 -17.51 30.18 29.21
CA THR A 64 -17.22 29.44 30.45
C THR A 64 -18.54 28.92 31.03
N PRO A 65 -18.73 27.60 31.19
CA PRO A 65 -19.79 27.08 32.05
C PRO A 65 -19.34 27.05 33.51
N LEU A 66 -20.16 27.68 34.34
CA LEU A 66 -20.07 27.73 35.79
C LEU A 66 -20.14 26.33 36.42
N TYR A 67 -19.27 26.15 37.39
CA TYR A 67 -19.21 25.07 38.38
C TYR A 67 -20.57 24.86 39.06
N SER A 68 -21.16 23.68 38.88
CA SER A 68 -22.29 23.20 39.67
C SER A 68 -21.77 22.28 40.78
N THR A 69 -21.79 22.81 42.00
CA THR A 69 -21.42 22.12 43.23
C THR A 69 -22.59 21.25 43.68
N TYR A 70 -22.48 19.93 43.56
CA TYR A 70 -23.36 19.01 44.29
C TYR A 70 -22.53 17.93 44.98
N SER A 71 -22.40 18.11 46.29
CA SER A 71 -21.75 17.19 47.22
C SER A 71 -22.65 15.98 47.49
N LYS A 72 -22.20 14.79 47.07
CA LYS A 72 -22.58 13.52 47.69
C LYS A 72 -21.32 12.71 48.00
N ARG A 73 -21.08 12.52 49.30
CA ARG A 73 -20.04 11.65 49.86
C ARG A 73 -20.46 10.19 49.71
N VAL A 74 -19.59 9.37 49.10
CA VAL A 74 -19.56 7.89 49.18
C VAL A 74 -18.14 7.40 48.83
N PRO A 75 -17.71 6.17 49.21
CA PRO A 75 -16.37 5.83 49.70
C PRO A 75 -15.30 5.62 48.60
N PRO A 76 -14.00 5.48 48.97
CA PRO A 76 -12.91 5.43 48.01
C PRO A 76 -12.83 4.04 47.37
N TYR A 77 -13.52 3.86 46.25
CA TYR A 77 -13.16 2.82 45.30
C TYR A 77 -12.05 3.37 44.41
N SER A 78 -10.83 2.90 44.64
CA SER A 78 -9.69 3.11 43.75
C SER A 78 -10.09 2.64 42.34
N PRO A 79 -10.12 3.51 41.32
CA PRO A 79 -10.28 3.03 39.96
C PRO A 79 -9.04 2.18 39.63
N PRO A 80 -9.21 1.06 38.89
CA PRO A 80 -8.06 0.38 38.31
C PRO A 80 -7.31 1.42 37.49
N ARG A 81 -6.00 1.57 37.75
CA ARG A 81 -5.11 2.39 36.94
C ARG A 81 -5.19 1.87 35.51
N THR A 82 -6.06 2.46 34.71
CA THR A 82 -5.93 2.42 33.27
C THR A 82 -4.61 3.12 33.00
N LEU A 83 -3.59 2.31 32.70
CA LEU A 83 -2.40 2.81 32.05
C LEU A 83 -2.88 3.71 30.91
N PRO A 84 -2.40 4.95 30.80
CA PRO A 84 -2.75 5.76 29.64
C PRO A 84 -2.33 4.91 28.44
N PHE A 85 -3.32 4.42 27.70
CA PHE A 85 -3.10 3.83 26.40
C PHE A 85 -2.50 4.98 25.62
N ARG A 86 -1.17 4.98 25.56
CA ARG A 86 -0.39 6.03 24.93
C ARG A 86 -0.79 5.90 23.47
N ALA A 87 -1.74 6.73 23.05
CA ALA A 87 -2.00 6.96 21.65
C ALA A 87 -0.62 7.12 21.01
N PRO A 88 -0.28 6.35 19.96
CA PRO A 88 1.01 6.47 19.32
C PRO A 88 1.20 7.96 19.08
N ARG A 89 2.22 8.56 19.72
CA ARG A 89 2.54 9.96 19.48
C ARG A 89 2.73 10.01 17.98
N ALA A 90 1.84 10.72 17.27
CA ALA A 90 2.00 10.96 15.85
C ALA A 90 3.34 11.65 15.71
N THR A 91 4.39 10.86 15.43
CA THR A 91 5.69 11.36 15.09
C THR A 91 5.46 12.00 13.74
N ALA A 92 5.18 13.31 13.75
CA ALA A 92 5.11 14.09 12.54
C ALA A 92 6.49 13.95 11.88
N HIS A 93 6.57 13.04 10.91
CA HIS A 93 7.79 12.76 10.20
C HIS A 93 8.11 14.03 9.41
N ARG A 94 9.16 14.73 9.83
CA ARG A 94 9.57 16.01 9.26
C ARG A 94 9.89 15.90 7.75
N ARG A 95 10.16 14.68 7.28
CA ARG A 95 10.34 14.30 5.88
C ARG A 95 9.34 13.22 5.50
N ALA A 96 8.76 13.33 4.30
CA ALA A 96 7.82 12.34 3.77
C ALA A 96 8.43 10.92 3.77
N ALA A 97 9.71 10.78 3.39
CA ALA A 97 10.43 9.50 3.38
C ALA A 97 10.35 8.78 4.73
N SER A 98 10.61 9.51 5.82
CA SER A 98 10.56 8.93 7.18
C SER A 98 9.16 8.48 7.55
N GLY A 99 8.11 9.15 7.07
CA GLY A 99 6.72 8.75 7.30
C GLY A 99 6.33 7.49 6.55
N TYR A 100 6.77 7.37 5.30
CA TYR A 100 6.59 6.13 4.53
C TYR A 100 7.38 4.96 5.11
N ALA A 101 8.63 5.18 5.54
CA ALA A 101 9.44 4.17 6.20
C ALA A 101 8.81 3.69 7.51
N ALA A 102 8.34 4.62 8.35
CA ALA A 102 7.65 4.28 9.59
C ALA A 102 6.36 3.49 9.34
N ALA A 103 5.56 3.89 8.34
CA ALA A 103 4.36 3.16 7.95
C ALA A 103 4.68 1.74 7.44
N LEU A 104 5.77 1.57 6.68
CA LEU A 104 6.21 0.26 6.22
C LEU A 104 6.55 -0.65 7.40
N VAL A 105 7.33 -0.13 8.35
CA VAL A 105 7.73 -0.87 9.55
C VAL A 105 6.53 -1.22 10.42
N ASP A 106 5.60 -0.28 10.62
CA ASP A 106 4.38 -0.48 11.40
C ASP A 106 3.51 -1.60 10.80
N VAL A 107 3.26 -1.55 9.49
CA VAL A 107 2.52 -2.60 8.78
C VAL A 107 3.28 -3.94 8.83
N ALA A 108 4.60 -3.95 8.65
CA ALA A 108 5.38 -5.18 8.69
C ALA A 108 5.37 -5.82 10.08
N GLN A 109 5.41 -5.02 11.15
CA GLN A 109 5.30 -5.48 12.53
C GLN A 109 3.93 -6.08 12.81
N CYS A 110 2.85 -5.40 12.38
CA CYS A 110 1.49 -5.89 12.55
C CYS A 110 1.24 -7.25 11.86
N ASN A 111 1.95 -7.53 10.78
CA ASN A 111 1.82 -8.76 9.99
C ASN A 111 2.91 -9.81 10.28
N GLY A 112 3.87 -9.52 11.16
CA GLY A 112 4.95 -10.46 11.51
C GLY A 112 5.98 -10.70 10.41
N VAL A 113 6.08 -9.82 9.40
CA VAL A 113 6.93 -9.98 8.20
C VAL A 113 8.13 -9.02 8.17
N VAL A 114 8.50 -8.47 9.33
CA VAL A 114 9.58 -7.45 9.44
C VAL A 114 10.89 -7.91 8.80
N PHE A 115 11.33 -9.14 9.08
CA PHE A 115 12.59 -9.66 8.55
C PHE A 115 12.57 -9.84 7.02
N GLU A 116 11.43 -10.25 6.47
CA GLU A 116 11.25 -10.42 5.03
C GLU A 116 11.29 -9.07 4.33
N VAL A 117 10.57 -8.09 4.87
CA VAL A 117 10.57 -6.71 4.38
C VAL A 117 11.97 -6.10 4.47
N GLU A 118 12.69 -6.26 5.58
CA GLU A 118 14.05 -5.74 5.75
C GLU A 118 15.03 -6.36 4.72
N ARG A 119 14.97 -7.68 4.53
CA ARG A 119 15.77 -8.37 3.50
C ARG A 119 15.43 -7.83 2.10
N ASP A 120 14.15 -7.65 1.83
CA ASP A 120 13.66 -7.22 0.53
C ASP A 120 13.98 -5.75 0.24
N VAL A 121 13.94 -4.87 1.25
CA VAL A 121 14.40 -3.48 1.16
C VAL A 121 15.90 -3.43 0.81
N ARG A 122 16.74 -4.20 1.49
CA ARG A 122 18.18 -4.29 1.17
C ARG A 122 18.42 -4.79 -0.26
N ARG A 123 17.67 -5.81 -0.67
CA ARG A 123 17.75 -6.35 -2.03
C ARG A 123 17.35 -5.32 -3.07
N LEU A 124 16.26 -4.59 -2.82
CA LEU A 124 15.78 -3.54 -3.72
C LEU A 124 16.78 -2.40 -3.82
N LEU A 125 17.33 -1.94 -2.70
CA LEU A 125 18.38 -0.90 -2.69
C LEU A 125 19.61 -1.32 -3.50
N LYS A 126 20.00 -2.60 -3.43
CA LYS A 126 21.10 -3.13 -4.23
C LYS A 126 20.81 -3.08 -5.74
N VAL A 127 19.57 -3.38 -6.15
CA VAL A 127 19.16 -3.31 -7.56
C VAL A 127 19.10 -1.86 -8.05
N LEU A 128 18.58 -0.94 -7.22
CA LEU A 128 18.49 0.48 -7.59
C LEU A 128 19.85 1.17 -7.67
N ARG A 129 20.86 0.63 -6.97
CA ARG A 129 22.25 1.07 -7.01
C ARG A 129 23.12 0.24 -7.97
N ASP A 130 22.50 -0.59 -8.80
CA ASP A 130 23.23 -1.26 -9.87
C ASP A 130 23.61 -0.23 -10.92
N GLY A 131 24.84 -0.26 -11.43
CA GLY A 131 25.41 0.85 -12.20
C GLY A 131 24.56 1.30 -13.39
N HIS A 132 23.93 0.34 -14.09
CA HIS A 132 23.04 0.65 -15.22
C HIS A 132 21.70 1.27 -14.78
N VAL A 133 21.13 0.78 -13.68
CA VAL A 133 19.87 1.32 -13.15
C VAL A 133 20.12 2.70 -12.55
N GLU A 134 21.20 2.87 -11.79
CA GLU A 134 21.56 4.14 -11.18
C GLU A 134 21.85 5.21 -12.25
N GLU A 135 22.57 4.87 -13.32
CA GLU A 135 22.84 5.78 -14.43
C GLU A 135 21.54 6.25 -15.10
N PHE A 136 20.63 5.31 -15.43
CA PHE A 136 19.31 5.63 -15.97
C PHE A 136 18.49 6.54 -15.03
N MET A 137 18.54 6.28 -13.73
CA MET A 137 17.82 7.06 -12.73
C MET A 137 18.40 8.48 -12.55
N ARG A 138 19.68 8.69 -12.86
CA ARG A 138 20.37 10.00 -12.80
C ARG A 138 20.23 10.82 -14.08
N ASP A 139 19.81 10.23 -15.18
CA ASP A 139 19.61 10.95 -16.45
C ASP A 139 18.49 11.99 -16.32
N GLU A 140 18.82 13.28 -16.47
CA GLU A 140 17.86 14.39 -16.40
C GLU A 140 16.93 14.46 -17.62
N MET A 141 17.28 13.79 -18.73
CA MET A 141 16.44 13.75 -19.93
C MET A 141 15.26 12.78 -19.80
N VAL A 142 15.33 11.84 -18.86
CA VAL A 142 14.28 10.86 -18.61
C VAL A 142 13.26 11.44 -17.65
N GLU A 143 11.98 11.38 -18.02
CA GLU A 143 10.90 11.87 -17.17
C GLU A 143 10.79 11.06 -15.86
N GLU A 144 10.41 11.74 -14.78
CA GLU A 144 10.18 11.12 -13.47
C GLU A 144 9.18 9.96 -13.52
N ARG A 145 8.20 10.05 -14.42
CA ARG A 145 7.22 9.00 -14.65
C ARG A 145 7.85 7.73 -15.21
N GLU A 146 8.76 7.85 -16.18
CA GLU A 146 9.46 6.72 -16.78
C GLU A 146 10.38 6.04 -15.77
N LYS A 147 11.11 6.84 -14.97
CA LYS A 147 11.89 6.34 -13.82
C LYS A 147 11.02 5.56 -12.84
N GLY A 148 9.86 6.13 -12.48
CA GLY A 148 8.87 5.47 -11.63
C GLY A 148 8.41 4.12 -12.20
N GLU A 149 8.08 4.04 -13.49
CA GLU A 149 7.65 2.79 -14.12
C GLU A 149 8.75 1.71 -14.10
N VAL A 150 10.02 2.09 -14.30
CA VAL A 150 11.14 1.14 -14.15
C VAL A 150 11.23 0.60 -12.72
N VAL A 151 11.13 1.46 -11.70
CA VAL A 151 11.13 1.01 -10.30
C VAL A 151 9.94 0.10 -10.01
N LYS A 152 8.76 0.43 -10.57
CA LYS A 152 7.55 -0.39 -10.46
C LYS A 152 7.75 -1.78 -11.06
N GLU A 153 8.32 -1.85 -12.25
CA GLU A 153 8.58 -3.12 -12.94
C GLU A 153 9.58 -3.98 -12.16
N VAL A 154 10.64 -3.35 -11.62
CA VAL A 154 11.60 -4.03 -10.75
C VAL A 154 10.89 -4.65 -9.55
N VAL A 155 10.02 -3.91 -8.85
CA VAL A 155 9.34 -4.46 -7.66
C VAL A 155 8.27 -5.51 -7.99
N GLU A 156 7.64 -5.42 -9.16
CA GLU A 156 6.68 -6.43 -9.61
C GLU A 156 7.35 -7.74 -10.00
N LYS A 157 8.47 -7.68 -10.72
CA LYS A 157 9.19 -8.87 -11.19
C LYS A 157 10.12 -9.46 -10.13
N GLY A 158 10.62 -8.63 -9.21
CA GLY A 158 11.64 -9.02 -8.24
C GLY A 158 11.15 -9.83 -7.04
N ARG A 159 9.89 -10.31 -7.04
CA ARG A 159 9.29 -11.14 -5.97
C ARG A 159 9.54 -10.59 -4.57
N PHE A 160 9.26 -9.31 -4.38
CA PHE A 160 9.35 -8.66 -3.07
C PHE A 160 8.08 -8.86 -2.25
N GLN A 161 8.18 -8.64 -0.93
CA GLN A 161 7.06 -8.70 -0.01
C GLN A 161 5.97 -7.69 -0.41
N GLY A 162 4.70 -8.09 -0.35
CA GLY A 162 3.57 -7.34 -0.90
C GLY A 162 3.34 -5.94 -0.31
N HIS A 163 3.64 -5.71 0.97
CA HIS A 163 3.61 -4.37 1.60
C HIS A 163 4.70 -3.46 1.03
N LEU A 164 5.90 -3.98 0.76
CA LEU A 164 6.95 -3.20 0.08
C LEU A 164 6.53 -2.84 -1.35
N VAL A 165 6.02 -3.82 -2.10
CA VAL A 165 5.51 -3.60 -3.47
C VAL A 165 4.38 -2.58 -3.49
N GLY A 166 3.40 -2.73 -2.60
CA GLY A 166 2.25 -1.83 -2.50
C GLY A 166 2.66 -0.40 -2.13
N LEU A 167 3.61 -0.26 -1.20
CA LEU A 167 4.16 1.05 -0.83
C LEU A 167 4.83 1.74 -2.02
N VAL A 168 5.72 1.03 -2.71
CA VAL A 168 6.46 1.57 -3.88
C VAL A 168 5.49 1.99 -4.99
N LYS A 169 4.52 1.13 -5.33
CA LYS A 169 3.47 1.44 -6.29
C LYS A 169 2.70 2.69 -5.92
N MET A 170 2.24 2.79 -4.67
CA MET A 170 1.53 3.97 -4.18
C MET A 170 2.37 5.24 -4.28
N VAL A 171 3.68 5.18 -3.97
CA VAL A 171 4.57 6.34 -4.06
C VAL A 171 4.66 6.84 -5.51
N ILE A 172 4.83 5.94 -6.47
CA ILE A 172 4.93 6.23 -7.90
C ILE A 172 3.59 6.77 -8.44
N GLU A 173 2.47 6.12 -8.11
CA GLU A 173 1.13 6.52 -8.53
C GLU A 173 0.75 7.92 -8.02
N LYS A 174 1.26 8.32 -6.85
CA LYS A 174 1.09 9.67 -6.31
C LYS A 174 1.97 10.73 -6.99
N GLY A 175 2.70 10.37 -8.05
CA GLY A 175 3.60 11.27 -8.78
C GLY A 175 4.74 11.78 -7.90
N ARG A 176 5.16 11.00 -6.90
CA ARG A 176 6.32 11.33 -6.08
C ARG A 176 7.58 10.88 -6.79
N LYS A 177 8.67 11.58 -6.51
CA LYS A 177 9.97 11.25 -7.08
C LYS A 177 10.44 9.87 -6.62
N TRP A 178 11.12 9.14 -7.50
CA TRP A 178 11.79 7.87 -7.21
C TRP A 178 12.87 8.06 -6.13
N GLU A 179 13.49 9.24 -6.04
CA GLU A 179 14.43 9.62 -4.97
C GLU A 179 13.83 9.41 -3.57
N LEU A 180 12.52 9.60 -3.42
CA LEU A 180 11.82 9.36 -2.15
C LEU A 180 11.87 7.87 -1.75
N ILE A 181 11.81 6.98 -2.73
CA ILE A 181 11.89 5.53 -2.56
C ILE A 181 13.29 5.15 -2.11
N GLN A 182 14.32 5.79 -2.67
CA GLN A 182 15.68 5.60 -2.21
C GLN A 182 15.86 6.13 -0.77
N ASP A 183 15.39 7.35 -0.48
CA ASP A 183 15.51 7.99 0.83
C ASP A 183 14.80 7.21 1.97
N MET A 184 13.69 6.52 1.68
CA MET A 184 12.98 5.73 2.69
C MET A 184 13.66 4.39 3.00
N MET A 185 14.63 3.95 2.19
CA MET A 185 15.32 2.67 2.31
C MET A 185 16.74 2.78 2.93
N ILE A 186 17.14 3.99 3.34
CA ILE A 186 18.46 4.29 3.94
C ILE A 186 18.42 4.15 5.46
#